data_AF-A0A2P4ESQ4-F1
#
_entry.id   AF-A0A2P4ESQ4-F1
#
_cell.length_a   1.000
_cell.length_b   1.000
_cell.length_c   1.000
_cell.angle_alpha   90.00
_cell.angle_beta   90.00
_cell.angle_gamma   90.00
#
_symmetry.space_group_name_H-M   'P 1'
#
loop_
_entity.id
_entity.type
_entity.pdbx_description
1 polymer ?
#
loop_
_entity_poly.entity_id
_entity_poly.type
_entity_poly.pdbx_seq_one_letter_code
_entity_poly.pdbx_strand_id
1 'polypeptide(L)' 'MPQNNDLDKRRANVLHVQASNRLSGVRVSQYMAARMEEYANGRLSSAELVAEAKIRHGVQKRSPPGEE' A
#
# COMPACT_ATOMS: atom_id res chain seq x y z
N MET A 1 8.32 3.83 24.88
CA MET A 1 8.59 4.35 23.52
C MET A 1 7.97 3.43 22.46
N PRO A 2 6.66 3.48 22.18
CA PRO A 2 6.00 2.54 21.26
C PRO A 2 6.09 2.96 19.78
N GLN A 3 6.15 4.26 19.50
CA GLN A 3 5.97 4.82 18.15
C GLN A 3 7.11 4.53 17.18
N ASN A 4 8.35 4.41 17.66
CA ASN A 4 9.50 4.12 16.80
C ASN A 4 9.44 2.70 16.21
N ASN A 5 8.94 1.73 16.99
CA ASN A 5 8.81 0.34 16.54
C ASN A 5 7.81 0.22 15.37
N ASP A 6 6.75 1.02 15.38
CA ASP A 6 5.75 0.98 14.31
C ASP A 6 6.23 1.63 13.02
N LEU A 7 7.01 2.72 13.09
CA LEU A 7 7.63 3.32 11.90
C LEU A 7 8.66 2.39 11.25
N ASP A 8 9.47 1.70 12.06
CA ASP A 8 10.47 0.76 11.55
C ASP A 8 9.82 -0.46 10.90
N LYS A 9 8.72 -0.98 11.47
CA LYS A 9 7.90 -2.02 10.82
C LYS A 9 7.33 -1.56 9.49
N ARG A 10 6.80 -0.34 9.42
CA ARG A 10 6.24 0.22 8.17
C ARG A 10 7.32 0.34 7.09
N ARG A 11 8.51 0.82 7.44
CA ARG A 11 9.67 0.88 6.54
C ARG A 11 10.09 -0.51 6.04
N ALA A 12 10.19 -1.47 6.95
CA ALA A 12 10.51 -2.86 6.61
C ALA A 12 9.46 -3.46 5.65
N ASN A 13 8.18 -3.19 5.86
CA ASN A 13 7.11 -3.63 4.94
C ASN A 13 7.28 -3.04 3.54
N VAL A 14 7.58 -1.74 3.42
CA VAL A 14 7.79 -1.10 2.12
C VAL A 14 9.02 -1.67 1.41
N LEU A 15 10.13 -1.87 2.13
CA LEU A 15 11.32 -2.51 1.58
C LEU A 15 11.03 -3.94 1.09
N HIS A 16 10.27 -4.70 1.85
CA HIS A 16 9.86 -6.05 1.46
C HIS A 16 9.03 -6.04 0.17
N VAL A 17 8.02 -5.17 0.07
CA VAL A 17 7.20 -5.03 -1.13
C VAL A 17 8.04 -4.62 -2.34
N GLN A 18 8.95 -3.66 -2.18
CA GLN A 18 9.85 -3.23 -3.25
C GLN A 18 10.76 -4.37 -3.73
N ALA A 19 11.33 -5.14 -2.80
CA ALA A 19 12.16 -6.29 -3.12
C ALA A 19 11.36 -7.37 -3.88
N SER A 20 10.17 -7.72 -3.39
CA SER A 20 9.28 -8.68 -4.04
C SER A 20 8.87 -8.24 -5.45
N ASN A 21 8.51 -6.96 -5.64
CA ASN A 21 8.17 -6.44 -6.97
C ASN A 21 9.36 -6.47 -7.92
N ARG A 22 10.56 -6.13 -7.44
CA ARG A 22 11.80 -6.21 -8.23
C ARG A 22 12.09 -7.64 -8.68
N LEU A 23 11.95 -8.62 -7.79
CA LEU A 23 12.13 -10.04 -8.10
C LEU A 23 11.10 -10.53 -9.14
N SER A 24 9.88 -10.01 -9.08
CA SER A 24 8.80 -10.32 -10.03
C SER A 24 8.87 -9.51 -11.33
N GLY A 25 9.86 -8.63 -11.51
CA GLY A 25 9.96 -7.75 -12.67
C GLY A 25 8.87 -6.67 -12.77
N VAL A 26 8.09 -6.48 -11.70
CA VAL A 26 6.99 -5.51 -11.64
C VAL A 26 7.54 -4.13 -11.28
N ARG A 27 7.24 -3.13 -12.13
CA ARG A 27 7.52 -1.73 -11.82
C ARG A 27 6.33 -1.10 -11.10
N VAL A 28 6.58 -0.58 -9.91
CA VAL A 28 5.61 0.22 -9.17
C VAL A 28 5.49 1.60 -9.82
N SER A 29 4.28 2.12 -9.97
CA SER A 29 4.07 3.48 -10.47
C SER A 29 4.65 4.51 -9.49
N GLN A 30 5.09 5.67 -10.01
CA GLN A 30 5.59 6.76 -9.17
C GLN A 30 4.57 7.20 -8.12
N TYR A 31 3.28 7.18 -8.47
CA TYR A 31 2.19 7.48 -7.54
C TYR A 31 2.15 6.52 -6.35
N MET A 32 2.22 5.21 -6.59
CA MET A 32 2.24 4.22 -5.51
C MET A 32 3.54 4.24 -4.70
N ALA A 33 4.66 4.55 -5.33
CA ALA A 33 5.92 4.75 -4.62
C ALA A 33 5.80 5.89 -3.58
N ALA A 34 5.23 7.04 -3.98
CA ALA A 34 5.00 8.17 -3.09
C ALA A 34 4.04 7.83 -1.93
N ARG A 35 2.95 7.10 -2.20
CA ARG A 35 1.99 6.71 -1.15
C ARG A 35 2.57 5.70 -0.16
N MET A 36 3.40 4.77 -0.64
CA MET A 36 4.15 3.86 0.25
C MET A 36 5.16 4.60 1.12
N GLU A 37 5.79 5.67 0.61
CA GLU A 37 6.68 6.53 1.40
C GLU A 37 5.92 7.31 2.48
N GLU A 38 4.74 7.85 2.17
CA GLU A 38 3.86 8.48 3.17
C GLU A 38 3.45 7.48 4.26
N TYR A 39 3.15 6.23 3.89
CA TYR A 39 2.87 5.16 4.84
C TYR A 39 4.07 4.83 5.72
N ALA A 40 5.26 4.71 5.14
CA ALA A 40 6.51 4.45 5.87
C ALA A 40 6.84 5.54 6.88
N ASN A 41 6.51 6.79 6.58
CA ASN A 41 6.70 7.94 7.45
C ASN A 41 5.56 8.15 8.46
N GLY A 42 4.54 7.29 8.46
CA GLY A 42 3.39 7.39 9.37
C GLY A 42 2.37 8.46 9.00
N ARG A 43 2.53 9.14 7.85
CA ARG A 43 1.60 10.17 7.34
C ARG A 43 0.35 9.57 6.71
N LEU A 44 0.44 8.33 6.25
CA LEU A 44 -0.66 7.55 5.68
C LEU A 44 -0.86 6.28 6.52
N SER A 45 -2.11 5.93 6.82
CA SER A 45 -2.45 4.63 7.42
C SER A 45 -2.43 3.52 6.36
N SER A 46 -2.37 2.26 6.81
CA SER A 46 -2.46 1.12 5.88
C SER A 46 -3.82 1.06 5.18
N ALA A 47 -4.90 1.49 5.85
CA ALA A 47 -6.24 1.48 5.28
C ALA A 47 -6.37 2.50 4.14
N GLU A 48 -5.82 3.71 4.34
CA GLU A 48 -5.80 4.75 3.30
C GLU A 48 -4.93 4.34 2.12
N LEU A 49 -3.76 3.73 2.36
CA LEU A 49 -2.92 3.20 1.27
C LEU A 49 -3.67 2.17 0.41
N VAL A 50 -4.43 1.27 1.03
CA VAL A 50 -5.24 0.27 0.31
C VAL A 50 -6.41 0.92 -0.42
N ALA A 51 -7.08 1.91 0.18
CA ALA A 51 -8.17 2.63 -0.46
C ALA A 51 -7.68 3.36 -1.73
N GLU A 52 -6.55 4.07 -1.64
CA GLU A 52 -5.90 4.75 -2.76
C GLU A 52 -5.53 3.78 -3.89
N ALA A 53 -4.94 2.62 -3.55
CA ALA A 53 -4.63 1.59 -4.52
C ALA A 53 -5.89 1.07 -5.24
N LYS A 54 -6.99 0.84 -4.50
CA LYS A 54 -8.27 0.37 -5.08
C LYS A 54 -8.89 1.40 -6.02
N ILE A 55 -8.91 2.67 -5.63
CA ILE A 55 -9.41 3.77 -6.46
C ILE A 55 -8.60 3.84 -7.75
N ARG A 56 -7.27 3.79 -7.65
CA ARG A 56 -6.38 3.93 -8.80
C ARG A 56 -6.47 2.78 -9.79
N HIS A 57 -6.64 1.56 -9.30
CA HIS A 57 -6.73 0.35 -10.14
C HIS A 57 -8.16 0.01 -10.54
N GLY A 58 -9.14 0.87 -10.25
CA GLY A 58 -10.54 0.64 -10.63
C GLY A 58 -11.16 -0.60 -9.98
N VAL A 59 -10.57 -1.11 -8.90
CA VAL A 59 -11.12 -2.24 -8.13
C VAL A 59 -12.22 -1.68 -7.22
N GLN A 60 -13.27 -1.15 -7.83
CA GLN A 60 -14.56 -1.07 -7.16
C GLN A 60 -14.96 -2.52 -6.89
N LYS A 61 -15.31 -2.85 -5.65
CA LYS A 61 -16.00 -4.10 -5.37
C LYS A 61 -17.18 -4.15 -6.34
N ARG A 62 -17.14 -5.03 -7.36
CA ARG A 62 -18.40 -5.50 -7.94
C ARG A 62 -19.13 -6.12 -6.76
N SER A 63 -20.16 -5.43 -6.25
CA SER A 63 -21.19 -6.14 -5.50
C SER A 63 -21.62 -7.32 -6.37
N PRO A 64 -21.67 -8.54 -5.84
CA PRO A 64 -22.17 -9.67 -6.62
C PRO A 64 -23.60 -9.32 -7.08
N PRO A 65 -23.94 -9.52 -8.37
CA PRO A 65 -25.31 -9.33 -8.83
C PRO A 65 -26.15 -10.48 -8.27
N GLY A 66 -27.11 -10.18 -7.40
CA GLY A 66 -28.20 -11.11 -7.05
C GLY A 66 -28.31 -11.47 -5.57
N GLU A 67 -28.73 -10.53 -4.75
CA GLU A 67 -29.51 -10.82 -3.53
C GLU A 67 -30.75 -9.92 -3.51
N GLU A 68 -31.64 -10.07 -4.51
CA GLU A 68 -33.08 -9.79 -4.42
C GLU A 68 -33.84 -10.76 -5.34
#